data_AF-A0A1I1N140-F1
#
_entry.id   AF-A0A1I1N140-F1
#
_cell.length_a   1.000
_cell.length_b   1.000
_cell.length_c   1.000
_cell.angle_alpha   90.00
_cell.angle_beta   90.00
_cell.angle_gamma   90.00
#
_symmetry.space_group_name_H-M   'P 1'
#
loop_
_entity.id
_entity.type
_entity.pdbx_description
1 polymer ?
#
loop_
_entity_poly.entity_id
_entity_poly.type
_entity_poly.pdbx_seq_one_letter_code
_entity_poly.pdbx_strand_id
1 'polypeptide(L)'
;MTQQERHGTIIDMVKRQGYATIEQLAHHFNVTPQTIRRDLKVLADEQLIRRVHGGAGQLESSTVNTAYSTRKLINHDAKARIARALAEQIPDQSSLFINIGTSTELVAEALLNHHGLEVITNNLNVAATLQHREDFNVIVAGGSVRSRDGGIIGEATVDFINQFKVDFGIIGISSIDEDGALLDFDYQEVRVAQAIISNSRRVFLAADHSKFARNAVVRLGHLRQIHGLFTDQEPPAGIRRLLHEHGITLSICP
;
A
#
# COMPACT_ATOMS: atom_id res chain seq x y z
N MET A 1 31.92 17.02 2.19
CA MET A 1 31.83 15.67 1.57
C MET A 1 32.25 15.79 0.11
N THR A 2 33.19 14.95 -0.31
CA THR A 2 33.68 14.92 -1.69
C THR A 2 32.65 14.33 -2.65
N GLN A 3 32.85 14.51 -3.96
CA GLN A 3 31.94 13.96 -4.96
C GLN A 3 31.95 12.42 -4.96
N GLN A 4 33.10 11.78 -4.82
CA GLN A 4 33.22 10.32 -4.77
C GLN A 4 32.51 9.72 -3.53
N GLU A 5 32.67 10.33 -2.36
CA GLU A 5 31.96 9.88 -1.14
C GLU A 5 30.44 10.03 -1.29
N ARG A 6 30.00 11.13 -1.93
CA ARG A 6 28.59 11.35 -2.26
C ARG A 6 28.06 10.26 -3.21
N HIS A 7 28.81 9.94 -4.25
CA HIS A 7 28.47 8.91 -5.23
C HIS A 7 28.33 7.53 -4.59
N GLY A 8 29.29 7.13 -3.76
CA GLY A 8 29.21 5.88 -2.99
C GLY A 8 27.96 5.83 -2.11
N THR A 9 27.68 6.92 -1.39
CA THR A 9 26.49 7.02 -0.52
C THR A 9 25.19 6.98 -1.32
N ILE A 10 25.12 7.64 -2.48
CA ILE A 10 23.96 7.58 -3.38
C ILE A 10 23.71 6.13 -3.84
N ILE A 11 24.76 5.42 -4.26
CA ILE A 11 24.64 4.03 -4.71
C ILE A 11 24.12 3.15 -3.57
N ASP A 12 24.65 3.32 -2.35
CA ASP A 12 24.22 2.54 -1.19
C ASP A 12 22.78 2.86 -0.77
N MET A 13 22.37 4.12 -0.81
CA MET A 13 20.98 4.53 -0.57
C MET A 13 20.05 3.90 -1.62
N VAL A 14 20.42 3.95 -2.90
CA VAL A 14 19.64 3.35 -3.99
C VAL A 14 19.60 1.83 -3.88
N LYS A 15 20.68 1.17 -3.46
CA LYS A 15 20.70 -0.29 -3.22
C LYS A 15 19.83 -0.72 -2.05
N ARG A 16 19.81 0.05 -0.95
CA ARG A 16 19.02 -0.27 0.25
C ARG A 16 17.54 0.04 0.08
N GLN A 17 17.20 1.13 -0.61
CA GLN A 17 15.83 1.65 -0.69
C GLN A 17 15.17 1.32 -2.04
N GLY A 18 15.93 0.84 -3.03
CA GLY A 18 15.50 0.60 -4.41
C GLY A 18 15.30 1.87 -5.24
N TYR A 19 15.07 3.02 -4.60
CA TYR A 19 14.81 4.30 -5.22
C TYR A 19 15.19 5.48 -4.32
N ALA A 20 15.70 6.56 -4.92
CA ALA A 20 15.93 7.84 -4.24
C ALA A 20 15.53 9.02 -5.14
N THR A 21 14.75 9.96 -4.61
CA THR A 21 14.35 11.18 -5.34
C THR A 21 15.46 12.23 -5.33
N ILE A 22 15.46 13.11 -6.34
CA ILE A 22 16.38 14.25 -6.40
C ILE A 22 16.24 15.15 -5.17
N GLU A 23 15.01 15.37 -4.70
CA GLU A 23 14.71 16.23 -3.54
C GLU A 23 15.23 15.64 -2.24
N GLN A 24 15.01 14.33 -2.01
CA GLN A 24 15.55 13.63 -0.85
C GLN A 24 17.07 13.65 -0.83
N LEU A 25 17.73 13.37 -1.96
CA LEU A 25 19.18 13.39 -2.07
C LEU A 25 19.74 14.81 -1.90
N ALA A 26 19.08 15.82 -2.46
CA ALA A 26 19.46 17.22 -2.31
C ALA A 26 19.40 17.66 -0.85
N HIS A 27 18.34 17.28 -0.15
CA HIS A 27 18.18 17.55 1.27
C HIS A 27 19.21 16.80 2.12
N HIS A 28 19.37 15.49 1.89
CA HIS A 28 20.29 14.63 2.64
C HIS A 28 21.74 15.10 2.56
N PHE A 29 22.18 15.52 1.38
CA PHE A 29 23.56 16.00 1.18
C PHE A 29 23.72 17.52 1.31
N ASN A 30 22.63 18.25 1.61
CA ASN A 30 22.59 19.70 1.67
C ASN A 30 23.19 20.37 0.42
N VAL A 31 22.75 19.91 -0.77
CA VAL A 31 23.19 20.43 -2.07
C VAL A 31 21.99 20.80 -2.93
N THR A 32 22.24 21.51 -4.03
CA THR A 32 21.16 21.86 -4.97
C THR A 32 20.66 20.64 -5.75
N PRO A 33 19.38 20.64 -6.19
CA PRO A 33 18.86 19.63 -7.13
C PRO A 33 19.68 19.52 -8.42
N GLN A 34 20.31 20.62 -8.87
CA GLN A 34 21.18 20.62 -10.04
C GLN A 34 22.46 19.81 -9.82
N THR A 35 23.05 19.88 -8.62
CA THR A 35 24.21 19.06 -8.23
C THR A 35 23.86 17.58 -8.27
N ILE A 36 22.72 17.20 -7.66
CA ILE A 36 22.25 15.81 -7.69
C ILE A 36 21.97 15.34 -9.12
N ARG A 37 21.32 16.15 -9.97
CA ARG A 37 21.09 15.77 -11.37
C ARG A 37 22.38 15.47 -12.13
N ARG A 38 23.46 16.22 -11.86
CA ARG A 38 24.79 15.95 -12.44
C ARG A 38 25.38 14.65 -11.91
N ASP A 39 25.33 14.42 -10.60
CA ASP A 39 25.84 13.20 -9.98
C ASP A 39 25.11 11.95 -10.46
N LEU A 40 23.76 12.00 -10.50
CA LEU A 40 22.95 10.90 -11.02
C LEU A 40 23.17 10.65 -12.52
N LYS A 41 23.58 11.67 -13.28
CA LYS A 41 23.98 11.50 -14.68
C LYS A 41 25.27 10.68 -14.77
N VAL A 42 26.31 11.07 -14.06
CA VAL A 42 27.60 10.37 -14.05
C VAL A 42 27.42 8.91 -13.64
N LEU A 43 26.73 8.66 -12.52
CA LEU A 43 26.48 7.32 -12.02
C LEU A 43 25.64 6.44 -12.96
N ALA A 44 24.74 7.04 -13.75
CA ALA A 44 23.95 6.32 -14.73
C ALA A 44 24.74 6.05 -16.02
N ASP A 45 25.58 6.99 -16.45
CA ASP A 45 26.51 6.81 -17.57
C ASP A 45 27.50 5.66 -17.26
N GLU A 46 27.88 5.48 -15.98
CA GLU A 46 28.71 4.39 -15.48
C GLU A 46 27.95 3.07 -15.19
N GLN A 47 26.63 3.02 -15.48
CA GLN A 47 25.78 1.87 -15.19
C GLN A 47 25.84 1.40 -13.73
N LEU A 48 25.95 2.32 -12.77
CA LEU A 48 25.90 2.03 -11.33
C LEU A 48 24.49 2.23 -10.74
N ILE A 49 23.64 2.99 -11.44
CA ILE A 49 22.22 3.22 -11.14
C ILE A 49 21.43 3.41 -12.45
N ARG A 50 20.10 3.34 -12.38
CA ARG A 50 19.19 3.70 -13.48
C ARG A 50 18.53 5.05 -13.18
N ARG A 51 18.55 5.99 -14.13
CA ARG A 51 17.76 7.23 -14.03
C ARG A 51 16.28 6.95 -14.30
N VAL A 52 15.43 7.54 -13.47
CA VAL A 52 13.98 7.56 -13.63
C VAL A 52 13.46 8.98 -13.48
N HIS A 53 12.20 9.23 -13.81
CA HIS A 53 11.63 10.57 -13.63
C HIS A 53 11.67 10.99 -12.17
N GLY A 54 12.39 12.09 -11.89
CA GLY A 54 12.51 12.67 -10.55
C GLY A 54 13.57 12.06 -9.64
N GLY A 55 14.36 11.07 -10.08
CA GLY A 55 15.30 10.37 -9.19
C GLY A 55 16.19 9.32 -9.86
N ALA A 56 16.70 8.41 -9.03
CA ALA A 56 17.47 7.24 -9.45
C ALA A 56 16.98 5.97 -8.76
N GLY A 57 16.97 4.86 -9.51
CA GLY A 57 16.65 3.52 -9.04
C GLY A 57 17.78 2.53 -9.31
N GLN A 58 17.66 1.33 -8.75
CA GLN A 58 18.64 0.25 -8.93
C GLN A 58 18.61 -0.30 -10.37
N LEU A 59 19.74 -0.78 -10.90
CA LEU A 59 19.82 -1.37 -12.25
C LEU A 59 18.88 -2.56 -12.45
N GLU A 60 18.78 -3.41 -11.42
CA GLU A 60 17.93 -4.62 -11.43
C GLU A 60 16.49 -4.33 -10.99
N SER A 61 16.19 -3.10 -10.54
CA SER A 61 14.81 -2.71 -10.33
C SER A 61 14.17 -2.47 -11.69
N SER A 62 13.26 -3.37 -12.07
CA SER A 62 12.25 -3.03 -13.06
C SER A 62 11.62 -1.68 -12.65
N THR A 63 11.26 -0.82 -13.60
CA THR A 63 10.53 0.43 -13.33
C THR A 63 9.30 0.23 -12.43
N VAL A 64 8.81 -1.01 -12.36
CA VAL A 64 7.71 -1.52 -11.57
C VAL A 64 8.06 -1.67 -10.07
N ASN A 65 9.26 -2.14 -9.71
CA ASN A 65 9.71 -2.25 -8.31
C ASN A 65 9.92 -0.86 -7.69
N THR A 66 10.47 0.07 -8.48
CA THR A 66 10.57 1.50 -8.09
C THR A 66 9.21 2.07 -7.72
N ALA A 67 8.16 1.77 -8.50
CA ALA A 67 6.82 2.28 -8.23
C ALA A 67 6.23 1.77 -6.90
N TYR A 68 6.57 0.55 -6.45
CA TYR A 68 6.14 0.06 -5.14
C TYR A 68 6.87 0.78 -3.99
N SER A 69 8.21 0.83 -4.03
CA SER A 69 9.00 1.54 -3.01
C SER A 69 8.61 3.03 -2.92
N THR A 70 8.38 3.68 -4.07
CA THR A 70 7.87 5.05 -4.13
C THR A 70 6.48 5.16 -3.49
N ARG A 71 5.54 4.23 -3.78
CA ARG A 71 4.21 4.23 -3.14
C ARG A 71 4.29 4.06 -1.64
N LYS A 72 5.24 3.27 -1.12
CA LYS A 72 5.41 3.08 0.32
C LYS A 72 5.80 4.39 1.03
N LEU A 73 6.61 5.22 0.38
CA LEU A 73 7.04 6.52 0.90
C LEU A 73 6.02 7.65 0.70
N ILE A 74 5.28 7.66 -0.41
CA ILE A 74 4.28 8.70 -0.70
C ILE A 74 3.15 8.63 0.32
N ASN A 75 2.83 9.78 0.91
CA ASN A 75 1.77 9.96 1.89
C ASN A 75 1.90 8.96 3.08
N HIS A 76 3.12 8.55 3.40
CA HIS A 76 3.38 7.57 4.46
C HIS A 76 2.73 7.97 5.78
N ASP A 77 2.94 9.22 6.22
CA ASP A 77 2.40 9.70 7.50
C ASP A 77 0.88 9.71 7.51
N ALA A 78 0.25 10.09 6.39
CA ALA A 78 -1.20 10.04 6.24
C ALA A 78 -1.71 8.59 6.34
N LYS A 79 -1.05 7.65 5.64
CA LYS A 79 -1.40 6.23 5.72
C LYS A 79 -1.17 5.64 7.11
N ALA A 80 -0.14 6.08 7.82
CA ALA A 80 0.12 5.63 9.20
C ALA A 80 -0.96 6.14 10.17
N ARG A 81 -1.50 7.35 9.96
CA ARG A 81 -2.65 7.87 10.74
C ARG A 81 -3.93 7.10 10.43
N ILE A 82 -4.21 6.90 9.15
CA ILE A 82 -5.33 6.06 8.67
C ILE A 82 -5.23 4.65 9.28
N ALA A 83 -4.04 4.05 9.26
CA ALA A 83 -3.80 2.70 9.75
C ALA A 83 -4.09 2.56 11.24
N ARG A 84 -3.62 3.52 12.06
CA ARG A 84 -3.90 3.53 13.50
C ARG A 84 -5.39 3.67 13.79
N ALA A 85 -6.06 4.63 13.16
CA ALA A 85 -7.49 4.85 13.34
C ALA A 85 -8.33 3.64 12.89
N LEU A 86 -7.91 2.94 11.84
CA LEU A 86 -8.55 1.71 11.39
C LEU A 86 -8.32 0.57 12.39
N ALA A 87 -7.08 0.39 12.85
CA ALA A 87 -6.74 -0.65 13.82
C ALA A 87 -7.54 -0.49 15.13
N GLU A 88 -7.79 0.72 15.61
CA GLU A 88 -8.64 1.00 16.79
C GLU A 88 -10.09 0.50 16.65
N GLN A 89 -10.56 0.24 15.43
CA GLN A 89 -11.90 -0.32 15.17
C GLN A 89 -11.92 -1.85 15.15
N ILE A 90 -10.76 -2.51 15.32
CA ILE A 90 -10.63 -3.96 15.34
C ILE A 90 -10.56 -4.42 16.80
N PRO A 91 -11.53 -5.21 17.27
CA PRO A 91 -11.43 -5.84 18.59
C PRO A 91 -10.31 -6.89 18.63
N ASP A 92 -9.74 -7.11 19.81
CA ASP A 92 -8.92 -8.30 20.07
C ASP A 92 -9.69 -9.59 19.74
N GLN A 93 -8.96 -10.66 19.44
CA GLN A 93 -9.51 -11.98 19.09
C GLN A 93 -10.40 -11.99 17.83
N SER A 94 -10.31 -10.96 16.97
CA SER A 94 -11.05 -10.90 15.72
C SER A 94 -10.37 -11.69 14.60
N SER A 95 -11.19 -12.17 13.66
CA SER A 95 -10.72 -12.70 12.39
C SER A 95 -10.72 -11.62 11.30
N LEU A 96 -9.64 -11.56 10.50
CA LEU A 96 -9.51 -10.53 9.47
C LEU A 96 -8.81 -11.00 8.20
N PHE A 97 -9.28 -10.48 7.07
CA PHE A 97 -8.51 -10.45 5.84
C PHE A 97 -7.70 -9.16 5.75
N ILE A 98 -6.44 -9.26 5.35
CA ILE A 98 -5.63 -8.11 4.95
C ILE A 98 -5.19 -8.28 3.50
N ASN A 99 -5.66 -7.38 2.62
CA ASN A 99 -5.31 -7.41 1.20
C ASN A 99 -3.90 -6.83 0.93
N ILE A 100 -3.44 -6.95 -0.30
CA ILE A 100 -2.24 -6.29 -0.82
C ILE A 100 -2.40 -4.77 -0.78
N GLY A 101 -1.32 -4.07 -0.42
CA GLY A 101 -1.25 -2.62 -0.50
C GLY A 101 -0.32 -2.00 0.55
N THR A 102 0.33 -0.89 0.19
CA THR A 102 1.20 -0.17 1.13
C THR A 102 0.43 0.40 2.33
N SER A 103 -0.86 0.71 2.15
CA SER A 103 -1.70 1.21 3.24
C SER A 103 -2.11 0.07 4.19
N THR A 104 -2.39 -1.12 3.66
CA THR A 104 -2.78 -2.29 4.46
C THR A 104 -1.57 -2.88 5.20
N GLU A 105 -0.35 -2.72 4.67
CA GLU A 105 0.88 -3.03 5.40
C GLU A 105 1.03 -2.20 6.68
N LEU A 106 0.77 -0.90 6.63
CA LEU A 106 0.81 -0.05 7.82
C LEU A 106 -0.30 -0.39 8.81
N VAL A 107 -1.45 -0.87 8.33
CA VAL A 107 -2.50 -1.42 9.21
C VAL A 107 -1.97 -2.64 9.96
N ALA A 108 -1.27 -3.56 9.28
CA ALA A 108 -0.65 -4.71 9.94
C ALA A 108 0.36 -4.29 11.03
N GLU A 109 1.17 -3.25 10.77
CA GLU A 109 2.05 -2.67 11.79
C GLU A 109 1.28 -2.11 13.00
N ALA A 110 0.18 -1.38 12.75
CA ALA A 110 -0.66 -0.83 13.82
C ALA A 110 -1.37 -1.90 14.65
N LEU A 111 -1.69 -3.05 14.03
CA LEU A 111 -2.32 -4.19 14.70
C LEU A 111 -1.40 -4.92 15.67
N LEU A 112 -0.07 -4.68 15.67
CA LEU A 112 0.85 -5.30 16.63
C LEU A 112 0.53 -4.99 18.11
N ASN A 113 -0.30 -3.99 18.39
CA ASN A 113 -0.77 -3.69 19.74
C ASN A 113 -2.00 -4.51 20.19
N HIS A 114 -2.53 -5.37 19.32
CA HIS A 114 -3.69 -6.23 19.61
C HIS A 114 -3.24 -7.61 20.11
N HIS A 115 -4.25 -8.41 20.49
CA HIS A 115 -4.07 -9.76 20.98
C HIS A 115 -4.98 -10.77 20.28
N GLY A 116 -4.46 -11.99 20.08
CA GLY A 116 -5.28 -13.14 19.68
C GLY A 116 -5.84 -13.09 18.25
N LEU A 117 -5.28 -12.29 17.35
CA LEU A 117 -5.86 -12.08 16.02
C LEU A 117 -5.70 -13.31 15.11
N GLU A 118 -6.73 -13.61 14.32
CA GLU A 118 -6.67 -14.57 13.22
C GLU A 118 -6.60 -13.82 11.89
N VAL A 119 -5.42 -13.81 11.27
CA VAL A 119 -5.12 -13.00 10.10
C VAL A 119 -4.93 -13.87 8.88
N ILE A 120 -5.81 -13.70 7.88
CA ILE A 120 -5.65 -14.31 6.56
C ILE A 120 -5.18 -13.24 5.57
N THR A 121 -4.06 -13.46 4.92
CA THR A 121 -3.45 -12.45 4.04
C THR A 121 -2.92 -13.05 2.75
N ASN A 122 -3.06 -12.31 1.64
CA ASN A 122 -2.38 -12.58 0.38
C ASN A 122 -1.21 -11.63 0.15
N ASN A 123 -0.66 -11.02 1.21
CA ASN A 123 0.46 -10.09 1.16
C ASN A 123 1.62 -10.61 2.01
N LEU A 124 2.75 -10.95 1.36
CA LEU A 124 3.93 -11.46 2.06
C LEU A 124 4.54 -10.44 3.02
N ASN A 125 4.42 -9.14 2.76
CA ASN A 125 4.92 -8.10 3.67
C ASN A 125 4.11 -8.08 4.96
N VAL A 126 2.77 -8.22 4.86
CA VAL A 126 1.89 -8.33 6.03
C VAL A 126 2.21 -9.58 6.82
N ALA A 127 2.38 -10.72 6.15
CA ALA A 127 2.75 -11.97 6.81
C ALA A 127 4.08 -11.83 7.56
N ALA A 128 5.09 -11.24 6.91
CA ALA A 128 6.41 -11.03 7.50
C ALA A 128 6.38 -10.08 8.72
N THR A 129 5.53 -9.05 8.71
CA THR A 129 5.34 -8.14 9.85
C THR A 129 4.73 -8.87 11.04
N LEU A 130 3.74 -9.74 10.80
CA LEU A 130 2.93 -10.34 11.86
C LEU A 130 3.47 -11.68 12.37
N GLN A 131 4.35 -12.37 11.62
CA GLN A 131 4.82 -13.73 11.92
C GLN A 131 5.49 -13.90 13.30
N HIS A 132 5.99 -12.81 13.90
CA HIS A 132 6.70 -12.85 15.19
C HIS A 132 5.75 -12.73 16.39
N ARG A 133 4.46 -12.55 16.15
CA ARG A 133 3.43 -12.54 17.21
C ARG A 133 2.97 -13.96 17.49
N GLU A 134 3.44 -14.52 18.60
CA GLU A 134 3.05 -15.87 19.05
C GLU A 134 1.55 -15.99 19.37
N ASP A 135 0.90 -14.88 19.72
CA ASP A 135 -0.52 -14.82 20.00
C ASP A 135 -1.38 -14.62 18.75
N PHE A 136 -0.80 -14.45 17.56
CA PHE A 136 -1.55 -14.32 16.30
C PHE A 136 -1.51 -15.63 15.53
N ASN A 137 -2.62 -15.99 14.89
CA ASN A 137 -2.65 -17.03 13.87
C ASN A 137 -2.59 -16.37 12.49
N VAL A 138 -1.44 -16.45 11.81
CA VAL A 138 -1.23 -15.83 10.50
C VAL A 138 -1.28 -16.89 9.40
N ILE A 139 -2.30 -16.85 8.56
CA ILE A 139 -2.53 -17.75 7.44
C ILE A 139 -2.25 -17.00 6.13
N VAL A 140 -1.33 -17.53 5.33
CA VAL A 140 -0.96 -16.92 4.04
C VAL A 140 -1.64 -17.66 2.89
N ALA A 141 -2.34 -16.92 2.03
CA ALA A 141 -2.97 -17.48 0.85
C ALA A 141 -1.91 -18.01 -0.14
N GLY A 142 -2.14 -19.21 -0.69
CA GLY A 142 -1.30 -19.77 -1.75
C GLY A 142 -1.56 -19.09 -3.11
N GLY A 143 -0.61 -19.21 -4.03
CA GLY A 143 -0.75 -18.71 -5.41
C GLY A 143 0.54 -18.20 -6.03
N SER A 144 0.41 -17.34 -7.05
CA SER A 144 1.54 -16.74 -7.74
C SER A 144 2.02 -15.50 -7.01
N VAL A 145 3.30 -15.47 -6.62
CA VAL A 145 3.90 -14.29 -5.98
C VAL A 145 4.27 -13.27 -7.03
N ARG A 146 3.68 -12.09 -6.94
CA ARG A 146 3.97 -10.92 -7.76
C ARG A 146 5.25 -10.25 -7.27
N SER A 147 6.30 -10.34 -8.06
CA SER A 147 7.66 -9.87 -7.71
C SER A 147 7.75 -8.38 -7.34
N ARG A 148 6.81 -7.54 -7.79
CA ARG A 148 6.88 -6.08 -7.60
C ARG A 148 6.55 -5.58 -6.21
N ASP A 149 5.73 -6.33 -5.47
CA ASP A 149 5.23 -5.92 -4.16
C ASP A 149 5.04 -7.09 -3.19
N GLY A 150 5.35 -8.33 -3.60
CA GLY A 150 5.19 -9.50 -2.74
C GLY A 150 3.73 -9.92 -2.54
N GLY A 151 2.81 -9.39 -3.34
CA GLY A 151 1.42 -9.80 -3.34
C GLY A 151 1.22 -11.16 -3.98
N ILE A 152 0.31 -11.97 -3.43
CA ILE A 152 -0.06 -13.29 -3.95
C ILE A 152 -1.39 -13.16 -4.68
N ILE A 153 -1.41 -13.61 -5.94
CA ILE A 153 -2.53 -13.43 -6.86
C ILE A 153 -2.82 -14.70 -7.67
N GLY A 154 -3.95 -14.68 -8.37
CA GLY A 154 -4.42 -15.74 -9.25
C GLY A 154 -5.64 -16.49 -8.71
N GLU A 155 -6.17 -17.41 -9.50
CA GLU A 155 -7.40 -18.15 -9.17
C GLU A 155 -7.25 -18.97 -7.89
N ALA A 156 -6.11 -19.65 -7.71
CA ALA A 156 -5.85 -20.40 -6.48
C ALA A 156 -5.93 -19.53 -5.22
N THR A 157 -5.50 -18.26 -5.30
CA THR A 157 -5.62 -17.30 -4.20
C THR A 157 -7.07 -16.91 -3.95
N VAL A 158 -7.85 -16.70 -5.01
CA VAL A 158 -9.30 -16.42 -4.90
C VAL A 158 -10.02 -17.59 -4.24
N ASP A 159 -9.76 -18.81 -4.70
CA ASP A 159 -10.36 -20.03 -4.15
C ASP A 159 -9.94 -20.26 -2.69
N PHE A 160 -8.71 -19.91 -2.35
CA PHE A 160 -8.24 -19.92 -0.98
C PHE A 160 -9.03 -18.96 -0.10
N ILE A 161 -9.16 -17.69 -0.50
CA ILE A 161 -9.93 -16.68 0.24
C ILE A 161 -11.39 -17.11 0.41
N ASN A 162 -11.99 -17.76 -0.58
CA ASN A 162 -13.37 -18.24 -0.52
C ASN A 162 -13.62 -19.36 0.50
N GLN A 163 -12.57 -19.97 1.07
CA GLN A 163 -12.71 -20.99 2.11
C GLN A 163 -12.94 -20.41 3.51
N PHE A 164 -12.77 -19.10 3.68
CA PHE A 164 -12.87 -18.44 4.99
C PHE A 164 -14.01 -17.43 4.99
N LYS A 165 -14.62 -17.22 6.17
CA LYS A 165 -15.53 -16.11 6.44
C LYS A 165 -15.04 -15.41 7.70
N VAL A 166 -14.66 -14.14 7.58
CA VAL A 166 -14.00 -13.38 8.65
C VAL A 166 -14.86 -12.21 9.12
N ASP A 167 -14.53 -11.68 10.30
CA ASP A 167 -15.21 -10.51 10.86
C ASP A 167 -14.90 -9.25 10.07
N PHE A 168 -13.63 -9.02 9.72
CA PHE A 168 -13.17 -7.80 9.05
C PHE A 168 -12.41 -8.05 7.75
N GLY A 169 -12.69 -7.26 6.72
CA GLY A 169 -11.92 -7.20 5.48
C GLY A 169 -11.23 -5.86 5.35
N ILE A 170 -9.90 -5.85 5.38
CA ILE A 170 -9.09 -4.64 5.28
C ILE A 170 -8.52 -4.55 3.87
N ILE A 171 -9.00 -3.56 3.12
CA ILE A 171 -8.62 -3.35 1.72
C ILE A 171 -8.05 -1.95 1.51
N GLY A 172 -7.12 -1.85 0.56
CA GLY A 172 -6.71 -0.58 -0.04
C GLY A 172 -7.36 -0.41 -1.42
N ILE A 173 -7.12 0.76 -2.04
CA ILE A 173 -7.56 1.01 -3.42
C ILE A 173 -6.58 1.92 -4.17
N SER A 174 -6.61 1.82 -5.50
CA SER A 174 -5.83 2.72 -6.38
C SER A 174 -6.59 4.00 -6.74
N SER A 175 -7.91 3.94 -6.89
CA SER A 175 -8.77 5.08 -7.20
C SER A 175 -10.21 4.89 -6.71
N ILE A 176 -10.87 6.00 -6.34
CA ILE A 176 -12.30 6.09 -6.08
C ILE A 176 -12.86 7.11 -7.07
N ASP A 177 -13.78 6.68 -7.93
CA ASP A 177 -14.42 7.51 -8.96
C ASP A 177 -15.62 8.29 -8.39
N GLU A 178 -16.06 9.33 -9.10
CA GLU A 178 -17.13 10.24 -8.66
C GLU A 178 -18.47 9.52 -8.42
N ASP A 179 -18.73 8.44 -9.14
CA ASP A 179 -19.92 7.59 -9.00
C ASP A 179 -19.83 6.61 -7.83
N GLY A 180 -18.69 6.57 -7.11
CA GLY A 180 -18.43 5.65 -6.01
C GLY A 180 -17.83 4.31 -6.43
N ALA A 181 -17.45 4.14 -7.69
CA ALA A 181 -16.70 2.98 -8.13
C ALA A 181 -15.31 2.92 -7.47
N LEU A 182 -14.96 1.74 -6.97
CA LEU A 182 -13.63 1.42 -6.46
C LEU A 182 -12.84 0.79 -7.60
N LEU A 183 -11.71 1.40 -7.97
CA LEU A 183 -10.95 1.03 -9.16
C LEU A 183 -9.49 0.67 -8.84
N ASP A 184 -8.97 -0.31 -9.57
CA ASP A 184 -7.58 -0.75 -9.55
C ASP A 184 -6.95 -0.92 -10.93
N PHE A 185 -5.65 -1.16 -10.98
CA PHE A 185 -4.88 -1.32 -12.22
C PHE A 185 -4.72 -2.78 -12.65
N ASP A 186 -4.90 -3.72 -11.74
CA ASP A 186 -4.59 -5.14 -11.95
C ASP A 186 -5.82 -6.00 -11.70
N TYR A 187 -6.30 -6.69 -12.74
CA TYR A 187 -7.50 -7.52 -12.66
C TYR A 187 -7.32 -8.76 -11.78
N GLN A 188 -6.10 -9.28 -11.65
CA GLN A 188 -5.84 -10.43 -10.79
C GLN A 188 -5.93 -10.05 -9.31
N GLU A 189 -5.44 -8.86 -8.96
CA GLU A 189 -5.59 -8.29 -7.61
C GLU A 189 -7.04 -7.97 -7.28
N VAL A 190 -7.76 -7.37 -8.24
CA VAL A 190 -9.19 -7.07 -8.11
C VAL A 190 -10.01 -8.32 -7.77
N ARG A 191 -9.71 -9.45 -8.39
CA ARG A 191 -10.45 -10.70 -8.15
C ARG A 191 -10.28 -11.20 -6.72
N VAL A 192 -9.09 -11.06 -6.15
CA VAL A 192 -8.83 -11.41 -4.76
C VAL A 192 -9.52 -10.44 -3.81
N ALA A 193 -9.44 -9.12 -4.08
CA ALA A 193 -10.12 -8.12 -3.26
C ALA A 193 -11.65 -8.29 -3.25
N GLN A 194 -12.25 -8.67 -4.39
CA GLN A 194 -13.68 -8.99 -4.47
C GLN A 194 -14.06 -10.20 -3.62
N ALA A 195 -13.20 -11.23 -3.59
CA ALA A 195 -13.39 -12.39 -2.73
C ALA A 195 -13.30 -11.98 -1.25
N ILE A 196 -12.34 -11.12 -0.90
CA ILE A 196 -12.23 -10.56 0.46
C ILE A 196 -13.51 -9.81 0.83
N ILE A 197 -13.99 -8.88 0.00
CA ILE A 197 -15.22 -8.12 0.24
C ILE A 197 -16.42 -9.05 0.48
N SER A 198 -16.56 -10.09 -0.35
CA SER A 198 -17.70 -11.02 -0.27
C SER A 198 -17.65 -11.90 0.99
N ASN A 199 -16.44 -12.20 1.48
CA ASN A 199 -16.20 -13.10 2.59
C ASN A 199 -15.92 -12.40 3.94
N SER A 200 -16.02 -11.08 4.00
CA SER A 200 -15.98 -10.33 5.26
C SER A 200 -17.38 -9.97 5.77
N ARG A 201 -17.55 -9.85 7.09
CA ARG A 201 -18.79 -9.31 7.69
C ARG A 201 -18.81 -7.79 7.65
N ARG A 202 -17.67 -7.16 7.95
CA ARG A 202 -17.45 -5.72 7.81
C ARG A 202 -16.23 -5.50 6.93
N VAL A 203 -16.28 -4.48 6.08
CA VAL A 203 -15.19 -4.16 5.17
C VAL A 203 -14.74 -2.74 5.43
N PHE A 204 -13.47 -2.56 5.74
CA PHE A 204 -12.82 -1.28 5.97
C PHE A 204 -11.87 -0.96 4.82
N LEU A 205 -12.08 0.23 4.24
CA LEU A 205 -11.28 0.76 3.15
C LEU A 205 -10.32 1.81 3.68
N ALA A 206 -9.03 1.59 3.51
CA ALA A 206 -7.98 2.57 3.79
C ALA A 206 -7.59 3.31 2.50
N ALA A 207 -7.89 4.60 2.42
CA ALA A 207 -7.60 5.41 1.23
C ALA A 207 -7.19 6.84 1.60
N ASP A 208 -5.97 7.23 1.27
CA ASP A 208 -5.53 8.63 1.39
C ASP A 208 -6.20 9.52 0.33
N HIS A 209 -6.22 10.83 0.56
CA HIS A 209 -6.90 11.81 -0.28
C HIS A 209 -6.48 11.75 -1.76
N SER A 210 -5.25 11.28 -2.05
CA SER A 210 -4.77 11.17 -3.44
C SER A 210 -5.53 10.12 -4.26
N LYS A 211 -6.37 9.28 -3.63
CA LYS A 211 -7.17 8.25 -4.31
C LYS A 211 -8.43 8.80 -4.97
N PHE A 212 -8.87 10.01 -4.63
CA PHE A 212 -10.04 10.66 -5.25
C PHE A 212 -9.72 11.38 -6.58
N ALA A 213 -8.44 11.40 -7.00
CA ALA A 213 -7.99 12.16 -8.17
C ALA A 213 -7.22 11.29 -9.19
N ARG A 214 -7.35 9.97 -9.12
CA ARG A 214 -6.62 9.01 -9.97
C ARG A 214 -7.58 8.28 -10.90
N ASN A 215 -7.08 7.88 -12.07
CA ASN A 215 -7.87 7.14 -13.05
C ASN A 215 -7.32 5.72 -13.19
N ALA A 216 -7.75 4.82 -12.32
CA ALA A 216 -7.59 3.38 -12.54
C ALA A 216 -8.76 2.86 -13.40
N VAL A 217 -8.64 1.69 -14.00
CA VAL A 217 -9.58 1.25 -15.05
C VAL A 217 -10.29 -0.06 -14.75
N VAL A 218 -9.76 -0.88 -13.83
CA VAL A 218 -10.34 -2.17 -13.49
C VAL A 218 -11.26 -2.01 -12.30
N ARG A 219 -12.51 -2.43 -12.44
CA ARG A 219 -13.52 -2.28 -11.39
C ARG A 219 -13.33 -3.31 -10.28
N LEU A 220 -12.87 -2.84 -9.12
CA LEU A 220 -12.77 -3.63 -7.89
C LEU A 220 -14.14 -3.84 -7.27
N GLY A 221 -14.92 -2.77 -7.13
CA GLY A 221 -16.21 -2.78 -6.48
C GLY A 221 -16.86 -1.41 -6.44
N HIS A 222 -17.68 -1.16 -5.43
CA HIS A 222 -18.38 0.10 -5.22
C HIS A 222 -18.42 0.42 -3.73
N LEU A 223 -18.43 1.72 -3.37
CA LEU A 223 -18.46 2.18 -1.98
C LEU A 223 -19.57 1.52 -1.15
N ARG A 224 -20.76 1.30 -1.72
CA ARG A 224 -21.87 0.58 -1.06
C ARG A 224 -21.54 -0.83 -0.53
N GLN A 225 -20.41 -1.42 -0.93
CA GLN A 225 -19.96 -2.74 -0.47
C GLN A 225 -19.02 -2.65 0.74
N ILE A 226 -18.60 -1.44 1.13
CA ILE A 226 -17.77 -1.20 2.30
C ILE A 226 -18.62 -0.71 3.48
N HIS A 227 -18.08 -0.84 4.68
CA HIS A 227 -18.74 -0.46 5.92
C HIS A 227 -18.05 0.73 6.60
N GLY A 228 -16.77 0.97 6.30
CA GLY A 228 -16.02 2.11 6.79
C GLY A 228 -14.98 2.60 5.79
N LEU A 229 -14.91 3.91 5.57
CA LEU A 229 -13.85 4.58 4.82
C LEU A 229 -12.97 5.36 5.81
N PHE A 230 -11.68 5.08 5.78
CA PHE A 230 -10.65 5.78 6.57
C PHE A 230 -9.74 6.56 5.63
N THR A 231 -9.70 7.88 5.83
CA THR A 231 -8.97 8.81 4.95
C THR A 231 -8.34 9.94 5.75
N ASP A 232 -7.35 10.64 5.20
CA ASP A 232 -6.63 11.73 5.89
C ASP A 232 -7.24 13.12 5.68
N GLN A 233 -8.14 13.27 4.70
CA GLN A 233 -8.82 14.53 4.43
C GLN A 233 -10.27 14.31 4.05
N GLU A 234 -11.06 15.38 4.13
CA GLU A 234 -12.47 15.37 3.72
C GLU A 234 -12.63 14.91 2.26
N PRO A 235 -13.42 13.86 1.97
CA PRO A 235 -13.69 13.45 0.59
C PRO A 235 -14.47 14.52 -0.19
N PRO A 236 -14.43 14.48 -1.55
CA PRO A 236 -15.27 15.33 -2.38
C PRO A 236 -16.75 15.24 -1.99
N ALA A 237 -17.50 16.34 -2.17
CA ALA A 237 -18.89 16.42 -1.74
C ALA A 237 -19.79 15.31 -2.31
N GLY A 238 -19.56 14.91 -3.57
CA GLY A 238 -20.27 13.78 -4.19
C GLY A 238 -20.03 12.46 -3.46
N ILE A 239 -18.77 12.16 -3.12
CA ILE A 239 -18.41 10.97 -2.36
C ILE A 239 -19.05 10.98 -0.98
N ARG A 240 -19.01 12.11 -0.25
CA ARG A 240 -19.61 12.20 1.09
C ARG A 240 -21.11 11.94 1.07
N ARG A 241 -21.79 12.44 0.05
CA ARG A 241 -23.20 12.16 -0.17
C ARG A 241 -23.44 10.66 -0.36
N LEU A 242 -22.64 10.01 -1.20
CA LEU A 242 -22.74 8.55 -1.41
C LEU A 242 -22.46 7.77 -0.12
N LEU A 243 -21.47 8.18 0.68
CA LEU A 243 -21.18 7.54 1.97
C LEU A 243 -22.38 7.62 2.91
N HIS A 244 -23.00 8.79 3.03
CA HIS A 244 -24.18 9.00 3.85
C HIS A 244 -25.40 8.19 3.34
N GLU A 245 -25.67 8.23 2.03
CA GLU A 245 -26.79 7.50 1.42
C GLU A 245 -26.71 5.98 1.63
N HIS A 246 -25.50 5.42 1.67
CA HIS A 246 -25.27 3.99 1.87
C HIS A 246 -24.95 3.61 3.34
N GLY A 247 -25.00 4.56 4.28
CA GLY A 247 -24.73 4.31 5.70
C GLY A 247 -23.28 3.88 5.99
N ILE A 248 -22.32 4.35 5.20
CA ILE A 248 -20.89 4.01 5.33
C ILE A 248 -20.27 4.96 6.36
N THR A 249 -19.61 4.40 7.37
CA THR A 249 -18.88 5.20 8.36
C THR A 249 -17.69 5.90 7.72
N LEU A 250 -17.62 7.23 7.81
CA LEU A 250 -16.44 8.01 7.42
C LEU A 250 -15.60 8.32 8.66
N SER A 251 -14.31 7.99 8.61
CA SER A 251 -13.32 8.37 9.62
C SER A 251 -12.23 9.22 8.99
N ILE A 252 -12.08 10.46 9.49
CA ILE A 252 -11.06 11.40 9.03
C ILE A 252 -9.89 11.36 10.00
N CYS A 253 -8.69 11.11 9.47
CA CYS A 253 -7.46 10.82 10.18
C CYS A 253 -6.42 11.94 9.87
N PRO A 254 -6.64 13.16 10.38
CA PRO A 254 -5.92 14.37 9.98
C PRO A 254 -4.44 14.30 10.31
#